data_AF-A0A938V4C0-F1
#
_entry.id   AF-A0A938V4C0-F1
#
_cell.length_a   1.000
_cell.length_b   1.000
_cell.length_c   1.000
_cell.angle_alpha   90.00
_cell.angle_beta   90.00
_cell.angle_gamma   90.00
#
_symmetry.space_group_name_H-M   'P 1'
#
loop_
_entity.id
_entity.type
_entity.pdbx_description
1 polymer ?
#
loop_
_entity_poly.entity_id
_entity_poly.type
_entity_poly.pdbx_seq_one_letter_code
_entity_poly.pdbx_strand_id
1 'polypeptide(L)'
;FYLHDTPKKALFERPVRAYSHGCMRLDKPLDMAEYLLKKINGMERSDIDKILEKKKEHYIKLQAPVPIFVEYNSVGVDDKGRVEFYIDVYKYDRAYFESRLPVKLTEDLTSEELRVLSKSGGGDATGLEEDDGVIPSAE
;
A
#
# COMPACT_ATOMS: atom_id res chain seq x y z
N PHE A 1 -2.49 -13.92 -4.92
CA PHE A 1 -1.85 -12.80 -4.20
C PHE A 1 -2.01 -13.03 -2.71
N TYR A 2 -0.93 -12.99 -1.92
CA TYR A 2 -0.94 -13.29 -0.47
C TYR A 2 0.07 -12.40 0.26
N LEU A 3 -0.30 -11.91 1.44
CA LEU A 3 0.55 -11.12 2.33
C LEU A 3 1.06 -12.04 3.44
N HIS A 4 2.37 -12.09 3.66
CA HIS A 4 2.94 -13.10 4.55
C HIS A 4 4.24 -12.69 5.24
N ASP A 5 4.60 -13.43 6.29
CA ASP A 5 5.87 -13.28 6.98
C ASP A 5 7.06 -13.82 6.19
N THR A 6 8.27 -13.39 6.54
CA THR A 6 9.53 -13.94 6.04
C THR A 6 10.58 -14.01 7.16
N PRO A 7 11.37 -15.09 7.23
CA PRO A 7 12.53 -15.13 8.13
C PRO A 7 13.66 -14.17 7.69
N LYS A 8 13.62 -13.65 6.44
CA LYS A 8 14.65 -12.78 5.89
C LYS A 8 14.37 -11.29 6.18
N LYS A 9 14.25 -10.92 7.46
CA LYS A 9 13.89 -9.55 7.89
C LYS A 9 14.88 -8.48 7.44
N ALA A 10 16.18 -8.80 7.38
CA ALA A 10 17.21 -7.88 6.91
C ALA A 10 17.01 -7.37 5.46
N LEU A 11 16.12 -7.98 4.66
CA LEU A 11 15.79 -7.46 3.33
C LEU A 11 14.93 -6.19 3.37
N PHE A 12 14.27 -5.88 4.49
CA PHE A 12 13.50 -4.64 4.64
C PHE A 12 14.38 -3.39 4.76
N GLU A 13 15.65 -3.55 5.13
CA GLU A 13 16.64 -2.47 5.20
C GLU A 13 17.22 -2.10 3.83
N ARG A 14 16.89 -2.86 2.77
CA ARG A 14 17.39 -2.59 1.42
C ARG A 14 16.62 -1.45 0.77
N PRO A 15 17.30 -0.59 -0.02
CA PRO A 15 16.64 0.49 -0.76
C PRO A 15 15.70 -0.05 -1.84
N VAL A 16 16.07 -1.15 -2.50
CA VAL A 16 15.22 -1.88 -3.44
C VAL A 16 14.79 -3.19 -2.78
N ARG A 17 13.47 -3.46 -2.72
CA ARG A 17 12.91 -4.62 -2.00
C ARG A 17 12.16 -5.63 -2.86
N ALA A 18 12.35 -5.58 -4.18
CA ALA A 18 11.71 -6.48 -5.15
C ALA A 18 12.36 -7.89 -5.19
N TYR A 19 12.43 -8.57 -4.04
CA TYR A 19 13.10 -9.88 -3.86
C TYR A 19 12.12 -11.07 -3.72
N SER A 20 10.92 -10.97 -4.30
CA SER A 20 9.85 -11.96 -4.18
C SER A 20 9.38 -12.48 -5.54
N HIS A 21 8.95 -13.74 -5.57
CA HIS A 21 8.37 -14.39 -6.76
C HIS A 21 6.85 -14.13 -6.90
N GLY A 22 6.35 -12.98 -6.41
CA GLY A 22 4.95 -12.55 -6.58
C GLY A 22 4.08 -12.49 -5.32
N CYS A 23 4.52 -12.99 -4.16
CA CYS A 23 3.85 -12.77 -2.87
C CYS A 23 4.44 -11.55 -2.14
N MET A 24 3.61 -10.78 -1.43
CA MET A 24 4.06 -9.61 -0.67
C MET A 24 4.48 -10.01 0.74
N ARG A 25 5.71 -9.64 1.12
CA ARG A 25 6.24 -9.90 2.46
C ARG A 25 6.00 -8.70 3.36
N LEU A 26 5.59 -8.97 4.59
CA LEU A 26 5.39 -7.96 5.63
C LEU A 26 6.59 -7.92 6.57
N ASP A 27 7.01 -6.71 6.92
CA ASP A 27 8.04 -6.51 7.94
C ASP A 27 7.50 -6.84 9.34
N LYS A 28 6.27 -6.39 9.61
CA LYS A 28 5.55 -6.60 10.89
C LYS A 28 4.21 -7.32 10.68
N PRO A 29 4.23 -8.62 10.28
CA PRO A 29 3.01 -9.36 9.99
C PRO A 29 2.13 -9.58 11.23
N LEU A 30 2.74 -9.75 12.41
CA LEU A 30 1.99 -9.94 13.64
C LEU A 30 1.23 -8.68 14.05
N ASP A 31 1.85 -7.51 13.93
CA ASP A 31 1.21 -6.22 14.21
C ASP A 31 0.04 -5.97 13.25
N MET A 32 0.21 -6.29 11.96
CA MET A 32 -0.88 -6.23 10.98
C MET A 32 -2.01 -7.20 11.33
N ALA A 33 -1.69 -8.44 11.71
CA ALA A 33 -2.68 -9.42 12.13
C ALA A 33 -3.44 -8.94 13.37
N GLU A 34 -2.76 -8.44 14.39
CA GLU A 34 -3.38 -7.88 15.59
C GLU A 34 -4.31 -6.72 15.26
N TYR A 35 -3.87 -5.76 14.45
CA TYR A 35 -4.70 -4.63 14.02
C TYR A 35 -6.00 -5.09 13.35
N LEU A 36 -5.91 -6.02 12.39
CA LEU A 36 -7.07 -6.53 11.67
C LEU A 36 -7.98 -7.35 12.58
N LEU A 37 -7.43 -8.27 13.36
CA LEU A 37 -8.20 -9.16 14.23
C LEU A 37 -8.89 -8.40 15.37
N LYS A 38 -8.26 -7.35 15.90
CA LYS A 38 -8.90 -6.45 16.86
C LYS A 38 -10.06 -5.70 16.23
N LYS A 39 -9.82 -5.05 15.09
CA LYS A 39 -10.81 -4.19 14.43
C LYS A 39 -12.01 -4.96 13.87
N ILE A 40 -11.78 -6.18 13.36
CA ILE A 40 -12.78 -6.94 12.59
C ILE A 40 -13.39 -8.07 13.41
N ASN A 41 -12.60 -8.74 14.26
CA ASN A 41 -13.06 -9.89 15.04
C ASN A 41 -13.22 -9.59 16.53
N GLY A 42 -12.79 -8.41 17.00
CA GLY A 42 -12.83 -8.04 18.42
C GLY A 42 -11.86 -8.85 19.29
N MET A 43 -10.83 -9.45 18.71
CA MET A 43 -9.82 -10.19 19.48
C MET A 43 -8.77 -9.26 20.05
N GLU A 44 -8.43 -9.48 21.32
CA GLU A 44 -7.32 -8.76 21.96
C GLU A 44 -6.01 -9.53 21.79
N ARG A 45 -4.89 -8.82 22.01
CA ARG A 45 -3.54 -9.41 21.90
C ARG A 45 -3.37 -10.69 22.71
N SER A 46 -3.97 -10.75 23.90
CA SER A 46 -3.94 -11.93 24.76
C SER A 46 -4.55 -13.18 24.11
N ASP A 47 -5.53 -13.02 23.21
CA ASP A 47 -6.15 -14.16 22.52
C ASP A 47 -5.24 -14.69 21.42
N ILE A 48 -4.55 -13.77 20.73
CA ILE A 48 -3.54 -14.10 19.71
C ILE A 48 -2.36 -14.82 20.37
N ASP A 49 -1.87 -14.32 21.51
CA ASP A 49 -0.74 -14.93 22.22
C ASP A 49 -1.05 -16.38 22.64
N LYS A 50 -2.25 -16.64 23.20
CA LYS A 50 -2.73 -18.00 23.52
C LYS A 50 -2.79 -18.93 22.31
N ILE A 51 -3.03 -18.39 21.11
CA ILE A 51 -3.02 -19.16 19.86
C ILE A 51 -1.57 -19.48 19.47
N LEU A 52 -0.68 -18.50 19.52
CA LEU A 52 0.74 -18.67 19.18
C LEU A 52 1.46 -19.66 20.12
N GLU A 53 1.12 -19.65 21.40
CA GLU A 53 1.65 -20.59 22.42
C GLU A 53 1.43 -22.06 22.05
N LYS A 54 0.35 -22.38 21.31
CA LYS A 54 0.04 -23.75 20.89
C LYS A 54 1.02 -24.28 19.85
N LYS A 55 1.81 -23.41 19.19
CA LYS A 55 2.81 -23.76 18.16
C LYS A 55 2.25 -24.71 17.08
N LYS A 56 0.98 -24.54 16.74
CA LYS A 56 0.27 -25.28 15.71
C LYS A 56 -0.41 -24.29 14.78
N GLU A 57 -0.60 -24.71 13.54
CA GLU A 57 -1.32 -23.91 12.56
C GLU A 57 -2.75 -23.65 13.04
N HIS A 58 -3.18 -22.39 12.93
CA HIS A 58 -4.53 -21.98 13.29
C HIS A 58 -5.07 -21.03 12.22
N TYR A 59 -6.26 -21.33 11.73
CA TYR A 59 -6.93 -20.51 10.73
C TYR A 59 -7.98 -19.63 11.40
N ILE A 60 -7.88 -18.32 11.19
CA ILE A 60 -8.85 -17.34 11.67
C ILE A 60 -9.48 -16.65 10.48
N LYS A 61 -10.79 -16.81 10.31
CA LYS A 61 -11.56 -16.11 9.29
C LYS A 61 -11.87 -14.68 9.77
N LEU A 62 -11.63 -13.69 8.92
CA LEU A 62 -12.10 -12.32 9.17
C LEU A 62 -13.63 -12.26 9.08
N GLN A 63 -14.27 -11.58 10.03
CA GLN A 63 -15.74 -11.44 10.07
C GLN A 63 -16.28 -10.50 8.99
N ALA A 64 -15.45 -9.59 8.48
CA ALA A 64 -15.76 -8.71 7.36
C ALA A 64 -14.63 -8.75 6.32
N PRO A 65 -14.95 -8.60 5.02
CA PRO A 65 -13.93 -8.51 3.98
C PRO A 65 -13.12 -7.21 4.11
N VAL A 66 -11.82 -7.31 3.83
CA VAL A 66 -10.91 -6.16 3.76
C VAL A 66 -10.48 -5.99 2.31
N PRO A 67 -10.85 -4.90 1.63
CA PRO A 67 -10.37 -4.66 0.28
C PRO A 67 -8.85 -4.42 0.30
N ILE A 68 -8.15 -4.97 -0.68
CA ILE A 68 -6.72 -4.77 -0.86
C ILE A 68 -6.48 -4.20 -2.25
N PHE A 69 -5.91 -3.00 -2.30
CA PHE A 69 -5.49 -2.34 -3.52
C PHE A 69 -3.97 -2.38 -3.61
N VAL A 70 -3.47 -2.70 -4.80
CA VAL A 70 -2.02 -2.71 -5.08
C VAL A 70 -1.79 -1.78 -6.24
N GLU A 71 -1.13 -0.68 -5.96
CA GLU A 71 -0.80 0.34 -6.95
C GLU A 71 0.69 0.31 -7.26
N TYR A 72 1.02 0.71 -8.48
CA TYR A 72 2.39 0.85 -8.93
C TYR A 72 2.60 2.27 -9.42
N ASN A 73 3.17 3.10 -8.55
CA ASN A 73 3.43 4.51 -8.81
C ASN A 73 4.94 4.74 -8.77
N SER A 74 5.53 5.20 -9.87
CA SER A 74 6.93 5.62 -9.94
C SER A 74 7.14 7.07 -9.49
N VAL A 75 6.05 7.81 -9.27
CA VAL A 75 6.05 9.18 -8.76
C VAL A 75 5.01 9.28 -7.64
N GLY A 76 5.38 9.93 -6.55
CA GLY A 76 4.51 10.18 -5.40
C GLY A 76 4.70 11.58 -4.86
N VAL A 77 3.95 11.89 -3.80
CA VAL A 77 4.07 13.13 -3.04
C VAL A 77 4.22 12.76 -1.58
N ASP A 78 5.24 13.32 -0.92
CA ASP A 78 5.46 13.11 0.50
C ASP A 78 4.48 13.91 1.38
N ASP A 79 4.52 13.67 2.69
CA ASP A 79 3.65 14.34 3.66
C ASP A 79 3.84 15.87 3.72
N LYS A 80 4.89 16.41 3.07
CA LYS A 80 5.19 17.85 2.99
C LYS A 80 4.80 18.45 1.63
N GLY A 81 4.13 17.68 0.76
CA GLY A 81 3.74 18.13 -0.57
C GLY A 81 4.88 18.13 -1.60
N ARG A 82 6.02 17.49 -1.31
CA ARG A 82 7.17 17.44 -2.22
C ARG A 82 7.05 16.21 -3.12
N VAL A 83 7.36 16.39 -4.40
CA VAL A 83 7.37 15.29 -5.38
C VAL A 83 8.54 14.35 -5.07
N GLU A 84 8.24 13.05 -5.01
CA GLU A 84 9.21 11.96 -4.88
C GLU A 84 9.19 11.06 -6.12
N PHE A 85 10.37 10.61 -6.54
CA PHE A 85 10.55 9.68 -7.65
C PHE A 85 11.08 8.35 -7.13
N TYR A 86 10.44 7.26 -7.54
CA TYR A 86 10.82 5.89 -7.20
C TYR A 86 11.39 5.17 -8.42
N ILE A 87 12.16 4.12 -8.17
CA ILE A 87 12.75 3.32 -9.26
C ILE A 87 11.65 2.52 -9.96
N ASP A 88 11.55 2.67 -11.29
CA ASP A 88 10.66 1.87 -12.14
C ASP A 88 11.20 0.44 -12.34
N VAL A 89 11.08 -0.38 -11.28
CA VAL A 89 11.59 -1.77 -11.23
C VAL A 89 10.98 -2.67 -12.30
N TYR A 90 9.71 -2.46 -12.65
CA TYR A 90 9.00 -3.24 -13.68
C TYR A 90 9.06 -2.65 -15.07
N LYS A 91 9.69 -1.47 -15.24
CA LYS A 91 9.83 -0.77 -16.53
C LYS A 91 8.48 -0.41 -17.14
N TYR A 92 7.46 -0.18 -16.32
CA TYR A 92 6.11 0.13 -16.78
C TYR A 92 5.99 1.54 -17.34
N ASP A 93 6.77 2.50 -16.84
CA ASP A 93 6.77 3.86 -17.39
C ASP A 93 7.29 3.83 -18.82
N ARG A 94 8.42 3.13 -19.02
CA ARG A 94 8.98 2.93 -20.35
C ARG A 94 8.02 2.18 -21.26
N ALA A 95 7.40 1.10 -20.76
CA ALA A 95 6.44 0.32 -21.53
C ALA A 95 5.20 1.14 -21.91
N TYR A 96 4.75 2.07 -21.06
CA TYR A 96 3.67 3.01 -21.36
C TYR A 96 4.02 3.91 -22.54
N PHE A 97 5.17 4.59 -22.51
CA PHE A 97 5.61 5.45 -23.60
C PHE A 97 5.88 4.71 -24.92
N GLU A 98 6.23 3.42 -24.84
CA GLU A 98 6.41 2.56 -26.02
C GLU A 98 5.11 1.89 -26.50
N SER A 99 3.96 2.15 -25.84
CA SER A 99 2.66 1.49 -26.11
C SER A 99 2.73 -0.05 -26.01
N ARG A 100 3.48 -0.55 -25.03
CA ARG A 100 3.78 -1.98 -24.79
C ARG A 100 3.44 -2.44 -23.38
N LEU A 101 2.55 -1.73 -22.68
CA LEU A 101 2.15 -2.16 -21.34
C LEU A 101 1.64 -3.61 -21.35
N PRO A 102 2.13 -4.47 -20.44
CA PRO A 102 1.75 -5.89 -20.40
C PRO A 102 0.34 -6.11 -19.83
N VAL A 103 -0.38 -5.03 -19.51
CA VAL A 103 -1.75 -5.03 -19.01
C VAL A 103 -2.64 -4.26 -19.99
N LYS A 104 -3.86 -4.75 -20.20
CA LYS A 104 -4.89 -3.93 -20.85
C LYS A 104 -5.24 -2.83 -19.86
N LEU A 105 -5.12 -1.58 -20.27
CA LEU A 105 -5.73 -0.46 -19.55
C LEU A 105 -7.23 -0.80 -19.46
N THR A 106 -7.71 -1.07 -18.25
CA THR A 106 -9.14 -0.95 -17.96
C THR A 106 -9.50 0.52 -18.12
N GLU A 107 -10.74 0.81 -18.52
CA GLU A 107 -11.22 2.18 -18.77
C GLU A 107 -10.69 3.17 -17.73
N ASP A 108 -10.33 4.37 -18.18
CA ASP A 108 -9.81 5.42 -17.31
C ASP A 108 -10.71 5.56 -16.09
N LEU A 109 -10.15 5.32 -14.89
CA LEU A 109 -10.87 5.55 -13.65
C LEU A 109 -11.38 6.98 -13.68
N THR A 110 -12.66 7.15 -13.40
CA THR A 110 -13.26 8.47 -13.34
C THR A 110 -12.57 9.30 -12.25
N SER A 111 -12.60 10.63 -12.39
CA SER A 111 -12.06 11.54 -11.36
C SER A 111 -12.69 11.28 -9.98
N GLU A 112 -13.91 10.77 -9.94
CA GLU A 112 -14.61 10.35 -8.72
C GLU A 112 -13.92 9.12 -8.07
N GLU A 113 -13.61 8.09 -8.85
CA GLU A 113 -12.94 6.87 -8.39
C GLU A 113 -11.50 7.15 -7.93
N LEU A 114 -10.77 7.98 -8.68
CA LEU A 114 -9.44 8.45 -8.28
C LEU A 114 -9.47 9.23 -6.96
N ARG A 115 -10.51 10.05 -6.74
CA ARG A 115 -10.67 10.82 -5.49
C ARG A 115 -11.04 9.93 -4.29
N VAL A 116 -11.78 8.86 -4.51
CA VAL A 116 -12.09 7.87 -3.45
C VAL A 116 -10.83 7.11 -3.06
N LEU A 117 -10.02 6.69 -4.04
CA LEU A 117 -8.73 6.04 -3.79
C LEU A 117 -7.75 6.97 -3.07
N SER A 118 -7.64 8.23 -3.50
CA SER A 118 -6.74 9.22 -2.90
C SER A 118 -7.11 9.57 -1.45
N LYS A 119 -8.41 9.63 -1.11
CA LYS A 119 -8.88 9.87 0.27
C LYS A 119 -8.68 8.66 1.18
N SER A 120 -8.63 7.44 0.64
CA SER A 120 -8.43 6.22 1.42
C SER A 120 -6.97 5.99 1.84
N GLY A 121 -6.02 6.66 1.19
CA GLY A 121 -4.59 6.61 1.51
C GLY A 121 -4.08 7.76 2.38
N GLY A 122 -4.90 8.79 2.66
CA GLY A 122 -4.50 9.96 3.44
C GLY A 122 -4.99 9.88 4.89
N GLY A 123 -4.06 9.80 5.83
CA GLY A 123 -4.32 10.22 7.21
C GLY A 123 -4.78 11.68 7.21
N ASP A 124 -5.77 11.95 8.04
CA ASP A 124 -6.51 13.22 8.19
C ASP A 124 -5.59 14.45 8.19
N ALA A 125 -5.63 15.24 7.13
CA ALA A 125 -5.09 16.59 7.07
C ALA A 125 -6.23 17.54 6.68
N THR A 126 -7.18 17.69 7.60
CA THR A 126 -8.19 18.74 7.50
C THR A 126 -7.55 20.10 7.78
N GLY A 127 -7.59 20.97 6.77
CA GLY A 127 -7.60 22.42 6.95
C GLY A 127 -6.37 23.15 6.44
N LEU A 128 -6.31 23.42 5.14
CA LEU A 128 -5.73 24.67 4.61
C LEU A 128 -6.61 25.14 3.44
N GLU A 129 -7.10 26.36 3.58
CA GLU A 129 -7.95 27.08 2.63
C GLU A 129 -7.19 27.31 1.31
N GLU A 130 -7.91 27.25 0.19
CA GLU A 130 -7.41 27.57 -1.15
C GLU A 130 -7.17 29.09 -1.22
N ASP A 131 -5.91 29.51 -1.34
CA ASP A 131 -5.52 30.88 -1.70
C ASP A 131 -5.16 30.90 -3.20
N ASP A 132 -6.05 31.49 -3.99
CA ASP A 132 -5.97 31.63 -5.46
C ASP A 132 -4.90 32.66 -5.88
N GLY A 133 -3.64 32.35 -5.58
CA GLY A 133 -2.48 33.15 -5.97
C GLY A 133 -2.02 32.86 -7.41
N VAL A 134 -2.44 33.72 -8.35
CA VAL A 134 -1.96 33.79 -9.74
C VAL A 134 -0.43 33.77 -9.83
N ILE A 135 0.13 32.77 -10.53
CA ILE A 135 1.56 32.69 -10.87
C ILE A 135 1.82 33.57 -12.10
N PRO A 136 2.71 34.59 -12.06
CA PRO A 136 3.06 35.34 -13.26
C PRO A 136 4.08 34.56 -14.11
N SER A 137 3.90 34.64 -15.43
CA SER A 137 4.77 34.10 -16.47
C SER A 137 6.18 34.69 -16.40
N ALA A 138 7.21 33.84 -16.40
CA ALA A 138 8.59 34.27 -16.60
C ALA A 138 8.92 34.32 -18.10
N GLU A 139 9.44 35.47 -18.54
CA GLU A 139 10.25 35.63 -19.76
C GLU A 139 11.63 34.99 -19.59
#